data_AF-A0A350ULK0-F1
#
_entry.id   AF-A0A350ULK0-F1
#
_cell.length_a   1.000
_cell.length_b   1.000
_cell.length_c   1.000
_cell.angle_alpha   90.00
_cell.angle_beta   90.00
_cell.angle_gamma   90.00
#
_symmetry.space_group_name_H-M   'P 1'
#
loop_
_entity.id
_entity.type
_entity.pdbx_description
1 polymer ?
#
loop_
_entity_poly.entity_id
_entity_poly.type
_entity_poly.pdbx_seq_one_letter_code
_entity_poly.pdbx_strand_id
1 'polypeptide(L)'
;MNLLEPLALAPPHGALLDPNRTGREASSLERGLRQLVVGQDEAIAQIVNIYQMHLTGLCAPHRPVGNFLFLGPTGSGKTRIVEATAEALTGSDRAVVKIDCAEFQHSHEIAKLIGSPPGYLGHRETHPLLSQEMLNQHHTDKVRLSFVLFDEIEKASDALWNLLLGILDKGTLTLGDNRKVDFSRTLIFLTSNLGRTAIPFLWRRGWK
;
A
#
# COMPACT_ATOMS: atom_id res chain seq x y z
N MET A 1 -50.74 -20.92 -7.95
CA MET A 1 -49.74 -20.10 -7.25
C MET A 1 -48.49 -20.95 -7.07
N ASN A 2 -47.51 -20.77 -7.96
CA ASN A 2 -46.09 -21.05 -7.75
C ASN A 2 -45.35 -20.47 -8.96
N LEU A 3 -44.74 -19.31 -8.75
CA LEU A 3 -43.85 -18.62 -9.68
C LEU A 3 -42.50 -19.33 -9.61
N LEU A 4 -42.07 -19.96 -10.70
CA LEU A 4 -40.71 -20.42 -10.88
C LEU A 4 -39.85 -19.20 -11.27
N GLU A 5 -38.91 -18.83 -10.41
CA GLU A 5 -37.87 -17.85 -10.72
C GLU A 5 -36.98 -18.38 -11.87
N PRO A 6 -36.62 -17.54 -12.86
CA PRO A 6 -35.69 -17.96 -13.91
C PRO A 6 -34.27 -18.06 -13.34
N LEU A 7 -33.72 -19.27 -13.47
CA LEU A 7 -32.32 -19.62 -13.24
C LEU A 7 -31.39 -18.58 -13.89
N ALA A 8 -30.51 -17.95 -13.10
CA ALA A 8 -29.50 -17.04 -13.60
C ALA A 8 -28.63 -17.75 -14.65
N LEU A 9 -28.69 -17.26 -15.90
CA LEU A 9 -27.92 -17.76 -17.03
C LEU A 9 -26.41 -17.71 -16.70
N ALA A 10 -25.75 -18.86 -16.76
CA ALA A 10 -24.30 -18.96 -16.70
C ALA A 10 -23.67 -18.06 -17.80
N PRO A 11 -22.54 -17.38 -17.53
CA PRO A 11 -21.90 -16.55 -18.54
C PRO A 11 -21.49 -17.41 -19.75
N PRO A 12 -21.62 -16.89 -20.99
CA PRO A 12 -21.33 -17.66 -22.18
C PRO A 12 -19.86 -18.10 -22.20
N HIS A 13 -19.63 -19.40 -22.43
CA HIS A 13 -18.32 -19.95 -22.69
C HIS A 13 -17.72 -19.25 -23.93
N GLY A 14 -16.61 -18.52 -23.73
CA GLY A 14 -15.90 -17.85 -24.82
C GLY A 14 -15.91 -16.32 -24.78
N ALA A 15 -16.15 -15.67 -23.64
CA ALA A 15 -15.81 -14.26 -23.49
C ALA A 15 -14.31 -14.08 -23.76
N LEU A 16 -13.98 -13.48 -24.91
CA LEU A 16 -12.62 -13.16 -25.30
C LEU A 16 -12.01 -12.28 -24.20
N LEU A 17 -11.00 -12.81 -23.50
CA LEU A 17 -10.22 -12.01 -22.55
C LEU A 17 -9.47 -10.96 -23.36
N ASP A 18 -9.94 -9.71 -23.31
CA ASP A 18 -9.25 -8.59 -23.95
C ASP A 18 -8.15 -8.10 -23.01
N PRO A 19 -6.86 -8.31 -23.34
CA PRO A 19 -5.74 -7.88 -22.50
C PRO A 19 -5.68 -6.36 -22.33
N ASN A 20 -6.38 -5.58 -23.16
CA ASN A 20 -6.43 -4.13 -23.07
C ASN A 20 -7.62 -3.62 -22.24
N ARG A 21 -8.48 -4.51 -21.71
CA ARG A 21 -9.62 -4.11 -20.88
C ARG A 21 -9.31 -4.29 -19.40
N THR A 22 -9.50 -3.21 -18.65
CA THR A 22 -9.49 -3.22 -17.20
C THR A 22 -10.65 -4.07 -16.66
N GLY A 23 -10.36 -4.95 -15.71
CA GLY A 23 -11.37 -5.77 -15.03
C GLY A 23 -12.38 -4.91 -14.26
N ARG A 24 -13.59 -5.44 -13.99
CA ARG A 24 -14.68 -4.66 -13.38
C ARG A 24 -14.30 -4.04 -12.04
N GLU A 25 -13.65 -4.82 -11.18
CA GLU A 25 -13.19 -4.42 -9.86
C GLU A 25 -12.10 -3.35 -9.93
N ALA A 26 -11.14 -3.50 -10.85
CA ALA A 26 -10.09 -2.52 -11.08
C ALA A 26 -10.64 -1.21 -11.68
N SER A 27 -11.60 -1.28 -12.61
CA SER A 27 -12.32 -0.11 -13.11
C SER A 27 -13.14 0.59 -12.01
N SER A 28 -13.69 -0.18 -11.07
CA SER A 28 -14.40 0.38 -9.91
C SER A 28 -13.43 1.15 -9.00
N LEU A 29 -12.25 0.60 -8.74
CA LEU A 29 -11.18 1.29 -8.00
C LEU A 29 -10.77 2.59 -8.71
N GLU A 30 -10.52 2.53 -10.02
CA GLU A 30 -10.13 3.72 -10.80
C GLU A 30 -11.17 4.83 -10.68
N ARG A 31 -12.46 4.49 -10.83
CA ARG A 31 -13.55 5.46 -10.71
C ARG A 31 -13.62 6.07 -9.32
N GLY A 32 -13.47 5.26 -8.27
CA GLY A 32 -13.44 5.74 -6.88
C GLY A 32 -12.28 6.71 -6.65
N LEU A 33 -11.07 6.35 -7.10
CA LEU A 33 -9.90 7.22 -7.00
C LEU A 33 -10.07 8.56 -7.69
N ARG A 34 -10.60 8.55 -8.93
CA ARG A 34 -10.84 9.78 -9.71
C ARG A 34 -11.90 10.70 -9.10
N GLN A 35 -12.77 10.19 -8.24
CA GLN A 35 -13.73 11.01 -7.47
C GLN A 35 -13.09 11.66 -6.25
N LEU A 36 -12.08 11.00 -5.66
CA LEU A 36 -11.45 11.40 -4.40
C LEU A 36 -10.16 12.20 -4.57
N VAL A 37 -9.51 12.08 -5.73
CA VAL A 37 -8.19 12.64 -6.04
C VAL A 37 -8.29 13.47 -7.32
N VAL A 38 -7.90 14.74 -7.24
CA VAL A 38 -7.80 15.63 -8.39
C VAL A 38 -6.39 15.59 -8.95
N GLY A 39 -6.25 15.29 -10.25
CA GLY A 39 -4.96 15.06 -10.88
C GLY A 39 -4.35 13.71 -10.51
N GLN A 40 -3.02 13.58 -10.61
CA GLN A 40 -2.28 12.34 -10.31
C GLN A 40 -2.68 11.15 -11.20
N ASP A 41 -3.08 11.40 -12.44
CA ASP A 41 -3.58 10.36 -13.36
C ASP A 41 -2.61 9.19 -13.54
N GLU A 42 -1.31 9.47 -13.61
CA GLU A 42 -0.28 8.44 -13.72
C GLU A 42 -0.23 7.55 -12.48
N ALA A 43 -0.24 8.14 -11.28
CA ALA A 43 -0.21 7.38 -10.04
C ALA A 43 -1.49 6.54 -9.86
N ILE A 44 -2.66 7.09 -10.22
CA ILE A 44 -3.93 6.34 -10.23
C ILE A 44 -3.82 5.14 -11.19
N ALA A 45 -3.33 5.35 -12.41
CA ALA A 45 -3.18 4.27 -13.39
C ALA A 45 -2.24 3.16 -12.89
N GLN A 46 -1.12 3.49 -12.25
CA GLN A 46 -0.19 2.50 -11.70
C GLN A 46 -0.81 1.70 -10.54
N ILE A 47 -1.55 2.35 -9.64
CA ILE A 47 -2.25 1.67 -8.54
C ILE A 47 -3.30 0.70 -9.09
N VAL A 48 -4.10 1.14 -10.07
CA VAL A 48 -5.14 0.33 -10.71
C VAL A 48 -4.53 -0.88 -11.43
N ASN A 49 -3.41 -0.69 -12.14
CA ASN A 49 -2.71 -1.77 -12.82
C ASN A 49 -2.19 -2.84 -11.84
N ILE A 50 -1.55 -2.41 -10.74
CA ILE A 50 -1.07 -3.33 -9.69
C ILE A 50 -2.25 -4.08 -9.05
N TYR A 51 -3.35 -3.39 -8.76
CA TYR A 51 -4.55 -4.03 -8.22
C TYR A 51 -5.17 -5.03 -9.20
N GLN A 52 -5.16 -4.75 -10.50
CA GLN A 52 -5.59 -5.71 -11.53
C GLN A 52 -4.69 -6.95 -11.57
N MET A 53 -3.36 -6.79 -11.47
CA MET A 53 -2.44 -7.92 -11.38
C MET A 53 -2.67 -8.75 -10.11
N HIS A 54 -3.01 -8.10 -8.99
CA HIS A 54 -3.39 -8.77 -7.76
C HIS A 54 -4.64 -9.65 -7.93
N LEU A 55 -5.70 -9.11 -8.53
CA LEU A 55 -6.95 -9.82 -8.76
C LEU A 55 -6.79 -11.04 -9.68
N THR A 56 -5.82 -11.00 -10.59
CA THR A 56 -5.50 -12.11 -11.50
C THR A 56 -4.50 -13.12 -10.92
N GLY A 57 -3.96 -12.86 -9.74
CA GLY A 57 -2.94 -13.71 -9.11
C GLY A 57 -1.57 -13.66 -9.80
N LEU A 58 -1.31 -12.63 -10.60
CA LEU A 58 -0.05 -12.46 -11.35
C LEU A 58 1.05 -11.74 -10.56
N CYS A 59 0.77 -11.34 -9.32
CA CYS A 59 1.78 -10.79 -8.41
C CYS A 59 2.76 -11.89 -7.94
N ALA A 60 4.01 -11.51 -7.70
CA ALA A 60 5.02 -12.43 -7.18
C ALA A 60 4.59 -13.01 -5.82
N PRO A 61 4.64 -14.34 -5.63
CA PRO A 61 4.32 -14.95 -4.34
C PRO A 61 5.35 -14.49 -3.30
N HIS A 62 4.89 -14.23 -2.08
CA HIS A 62 5.71 -13.80 -0.93
C HIS A 62 6.33 -12.41 -1.01
N ARG A 63 5.97 -11.58 -2.00
CA ARG A 63 6.35 -10.16 -2.03
C ARG A 63 5.13 -9.27 -1.78
N PRO A 64 5.33 -8.03 -1.31
CA PRO A 64 4.25 -7.06 -1.27
C PRO A 64 3.58 -6.96 -2.64
N VAL A 65 2.25 -6.78 -2.63
CA VAL A 65 1.42 -6.73 -3.83
C VAL A 65 1.88 -5.61 -4.76
N GLY A 66 2.33 -4.50 -4.19
CA GLY A 66 2.96 -3.41 -4.91
C GLY A 66 3.69 -2.47 -3.96
N ASN A 67 4.75 -1.86 -4.48
CA ASN A 67 5.57 -0.90 -3.77
C ASN A 67 5.60 0.40 -4.58
N PHE A 68 5.20 1.51 -3.99
CA PHE A 68 5.11 2.81 -4.66
C PHE A 68 5.97 3.83 -3.94
N LEU A 69 6.75 4.61 -4.68
CA LEU A 69 7.48 5.77 -4.16
C LEU A 69 6.93 7.03 -4.83
N PHE A 70 6.25 7.87 -4.05
CA PHE A 70 5.73 9.16 -4.50
C PHE A 70 6.69 10.28 -4.13
N LEU A 71 7.15 11.01 -5.14
CA LEU A 71 8.08 12.13 -4.99
C LEU A 71 7.36 13.43 -5.36
N GLY A 72 7.53 14.47 -4.55
CA GLY A 72 6.95 15.78 -4.85
C GLY A 72 6.91 16.70 -3.63
N PRO A 73 6.60 17.99 -3.79
CA PRO A 73 6.51 18.90 -2.65
C PRO A 73 5.37 18.52 -1.69
N THR A 74 5.40 19.06 -0.47
CA THR A 74 4.29 18.98 0.48
C THR A 74 3.01 19.57 -0.15
N GLY A 75 1.86 18.97 0.15
CA GLY A 75 0.58 19.42 -0.38
C GLY A 75 0.25 18.97 -1.80
N SER A 76 1.11 18.18 -2.47
CA SER A 76 0.84 17.66 -3.83
C SER A 76 -0.14 16.48 -3.88
N GLY A 77 -0.65 16.01 -2.74
CA GLY A 77 -1.62 14.92 -2.67
C GLY A 77 -1.04 13.50 -2.55
N LYS A 78 0.27 13.34 -2.26
CA LYS A 78 0.94 12.03 -2.12
C LYS A 78 0.30 11.13 -1.05
N THR A 79 0.03 11.69 0.12
CA THR A 79 -0.64 10.98 1.21
C THR A 79 -2.11 10.72 0.87
N ARG A 80 -2.78 11.71 0.24
CA ARG A 80 -4.21 11.63 -0.09
C ARG A 80 -4.53 10.50 -1.07
N ILE A 81 -3.69 10.25 -2.08
CA ILE A 81 -3.93 9.15 -3.03
C ILE A 81 -3.85 7.78 -2.33
N VAL A 82 -3.01 7.64 -1.30
CA VAL A 82 -2.90 6.40 -0.52
C VAL A 82 -4.15 6.19 0.31
N GLU A 83 -4.58 7.21 1.06
CA GLU A 83 -5.81 7.18 1.84
C GLU A 83 -7.03 6.93 0.96
N ALA A 84 -7.11 7.59 -0.21
CA ALA A 84 -8.18 7.38 -1.18
C ALA A 84 -8.19 5.96 -1.75
N THR A 85 -7.02 5.33 -1.92
CA THR A 85 -6.94 3.92 -2.37
C THR A 85 -7.52 2.99 -1.32
N ALA A 86 -7.14 3.18 -0.06
CA ALA A 86 -7.66 2.39 1.05
C ALA A 86 -9.17 2.63 1.23
N GLU A 87 -9.62 3.88 1.17
CA GLU A 87 -11.02 4.31 1.22
C GLU A 87 -11.86 3.68 0.10
N ALA A 88 -11.38 3.73 -1.15
CA ALA A 88 -12.09 3.18 -2.30
C ALA A 88 -12.24 1.64 -2.25
N LEU A 89 -11.30 0.94 -1.62
CA LEU A 89 -11.31 -0.53 -1.53
C LEU A 89 -12.01 -1.03 -0.26
N THR A 90 -11.78 -0.40 0.89
CA THR A 90 -12.25 -0.89 2.20
C THR A 90 -13.43 -0.11 2.75
N GLY A 91 -13.72 1.07 2.18
CA GLY A 91 -14.71 2.01 2.72
C GLY A 91 -14.20 2.87 3.88
N SER A 92 -12.91 2.79 4.23
CA SER A 92 -12.31 3.60 5.31
C SER A 92 -10.92 4.12 4.93
N ASP A 93 -10.72 5.43 5.06
CA ASP A 93 -9.41 6.09 4.96
C ASP A 93 -8.46 5.68 6.10
N ARG A 94 -9.01 5.34 7.26
CA ARG A 94 -8.28 4.81 8.42
C ARG A 94 -7.66 3.43 8.21
N ALA A 95 -7.95 2.79 7.07
CA ALA A 95 -7.38 1.49 6.75
C ALA A 95 -5.87 1.51 6.43
N VAL A 96 -5.27 2.71 6.34
CA VAL A 96 -3.84 2.89 6.15
C VAL A 96 -3.11 2.84 7.50
N VAL A 97 -2.18 1.89 7.64
CA VAL A 97 -1.16 1.92 8.70
C VAL A 97 -0.13 2.98 8.32
N LYS A 98 -0.26 4.17 8.89
CA LYS A 98 0.61 5.31 8.60
C LYS A 98 1.77 5.38 9.58
N ILE A 99 2.98 5.53 9.04
CA ILE A 99 4.24 5.67 9.77
C ILE A 99 4.88 6.98 9.30
N ASP A 100 4.94 7.96 10.18
CA ASP A 100 5.70 9.19 9.95
C ASP A 100 7.18 8.92 10.24
N CYS A 101 8.00 8.86 9.19
CA CYS A 101 9.42 8.54 9.33
C CYS A 101 10.21 9.62 10.08
N ALA A 102 9.66 10.82 10.26
CA ALA A 102 10.27 11.84 11.10
C ALA A 102 10.28 11.46 12.59
N GLU A 103 9.39 10.57 13.04
CA GLU A 103 9.38 10.01 14.42
C GLU A 103 10.33 8.82 14.61
N PHE A 104 11.11 8.46 13.58
CA PHE A 104 12.01 7.31 13.56
C PHE A 104 13.43 7.70 13.09
N GLN A 105 13.88 8.89 13.51
CA GLN A 105 15.21 9.43 13.23
C GLN A 105 16.30 8.74 14.05
N HIS A 106 15.92 8.08 15.14
CA HIS A 106 16.85 7.35 16.01
C HIS A 106 16.53 5.86 16.03
N SER A 107 17.56 5.01 16.01
CA SER A 107 17.41 3.56 15.88
C SER A 107 16.59 2.92 17.01
N HIS A 108 16.57 3.50 18.21
CA HIS A 108 15.78 2.97 19.33
C HIS A 108 14.27 3.16 19.16
N GLU A 109 13.84 4.10 18.30
CA GLU A 109 12.42 4.37 18.03
C GLU A 109 11.76 3.23 17.24
N ILE A 110 12.56 2.43 16.52
CA ILE A 110 12.10 1.26 15.76
C ILE A 110 11.40 0.23 16.64
N ALA A 111 11.70 0.19 17.95
CA ALA A 111 10.97 -0.65 18.88
C ALA A 111 9.45 -0.39 18.87
N LYS A 112 8.98 0.82 18.51
CA LYS A 112 7.55 1.10 18.33
C LYS A 112 6.96 0.35 17.12
N LEU A 113 7.75 0.12 16.08
CA LEU A 113 7.32 -0.60 14.86
C LEU A 113 7.33 -2.11 15.05
N ILE A 114 8.40 -2.65 15.67
CA ILE A 114 8.65 -4.10 15.75
C ILE A 114 8.46 -4.70 17.14
N GLY A 115 8.27 -3.88 18.16
CA GLY A 115 8.27 -4.28 19.57
C GLY A 115 9.68 -4.39 20.15
N SER A 116 9.81 -4.18 21.45
CA SER A 116 11.08 -4.44 22.16
C SER A 116 11.36 -5.94 22.24
N PRO A 117 12.63 -6.39 22.23
CA PRO A 117 12.97 -7.79 22.47
C PRO A 117 12.61 -8.27 23.89
N PRO A 118 12.44 -9.59 24.12
CA PRO A 118 12.26 -10.14 25.45
C PRO A 118 13.38 -9.72 26.40
N GLY A 119 13.02 -9.23 27.59
CA GLY A 119 13.96 -8.76 28.61
C GLY A 119 14.29 -7.26 28.57
N TYR A 120 13.79 -6.51 27.59
CA TYR A 120 13.90 -5.05 27.55
C TYR A 120 12.67 -4.38 28.18
N LEU A 121 12.87 -3.19 28.77
CA LEU A 121 11.79 -2.33 29.27
C LEU A 121 10.77 -2.06 28.13
N GLY A 122 9.48 -2.19 28.44
CA GLY A 122 8.38 -1.99 27.49
C GLY A 122 8.01 -3.19 26.62
N HIS A 123 8.68 -4.35 26.73
CA HIS A 123 8.38 -5.54 25.90
C HIS A 123 6.89 -5.97 25.93
N ARG A 124 6.22 -5.86 27.08
CA ARG A 124 4.79 -6.20 27.22
C ARG A 124 3.83 -5.04 26.92
N GLU A 125 4.34 -3.82 26.86
CA GLU A 125 3.55 -2.60 26.74
C GLU A 125 3.57 -2.03 25.32
N THR A 126 4.54 -2.45 24.49
CA THR A 126 4.70 -1.96 23.12
C THR A 126 3.96 -2.89 22.16
N HIS A 127 2.82 -2.45 21.63
CA HIS A 127 2.12 -3.14 20.55
C HIS A 127 2.80 -2.78 19.21
N PRO A 128 3.44 -3.74 18.51
CA PRO A 128 4.15 -3.42 17.28
C PRO A 128 3.19 -2.93 16.19
N LEU A 129 3.42 -1.71 15.67
CA LEU A 129 2.60 -1.13 14.61
C LEU A 129 2.61 -1.97 13.32
N LEU A 130 3.71 -2.68 13.07
CA LEU A 130 3.86 -3.59 11.93
C LEU A 130 3.50 -5.04 12.25
N SER A 131 2.76 -5.30 13.33
CA SER A 131 2.27 -6.66 13.63
C SER A 131 1.24 -7.15 12.61
N GLN A 132 1.13 -8.46 12.44
CA GLN A 132 0.16 -9.06 11.51
C GLN A 132 -1.29 -8.67 11.83
N GLU A 133 -1.60 -8.56 13.13
CA GLU A 133 -2.90 -8.11 13.61
C GLU A 133 -3.22 -6.70 13.10
N MET A 134 -2.27 -5.78 13.23
CA MET A 134 -2.44 -4.40 12.75
C MET A 134 -2.56 -4.31 11.24
N LEU A 135 -1.76 -5.07 10.49
CA LEU A 135 -1.85 -5.10 9.04
C LEU A 135 -3.20 -5.64 8.56
N ASN A 136 -3.76 -6.63 9.23
CA ASN A 136 -5.00 -7.31 8.80
C ASN A 136 -6.27 -6.69 9.38
N GLN A 137 -6.16 -5.68 10.26
CA GLN A 137 -7.28 -5.16 11.05
C GLN A 137 -8.46 -4.64 10.20
N HIS A 138 -8.19 -4.18 8.96
CA HIS A 138 -9.18 -3.63 8.03
C HIS A 138 -9.52 -4.58 6.87
N HIS A 139 -9.09 -5.84 6.95
CA HIS A 139 -9.49 -6.83 5.95
C HIS A 139 -11.00 -7.08 6.03
N THR A 140 -11.62 -7.21 4.87
CA THR A 140 -13.02 -7.57 4.71
C THR A 140 -13.13 -8.85 3.89
N ASP A 141 -14.34 -9.41 3.78
CA ASP A 141 -14.57 -10.57 2.91
C ASP A 141 -14.27 -10.29 1.44
N LYS A 142 -14.38 -9.01 1.03
CA LYS A 142 -14.13 -8.57 -0.35
C LYS A 142 -12.68 -8.15 -0.59
N VAL A 143 -12.05 -7.54 0.41
CA VAL A 143 -10.71 -6.95 0.28
C VAL A 143 -9.82 -7.47 1.40
N ARG A 144 -8.87 -8.33 1.04
CA ARG A 144 -7.81 -8.84 1.92
C ARG A 144 -6.48 -8.20 1.59
N LEU A 145 -6.49 -6.87 1.51
CA LEU A 145 -5.30 -6.05 1.26
C LEU A 145 -5.04 -5.16 2.48
N SER A 146 -3.77 -5.02 2.81
CA SER A 146 -3.26 -4.08 3.81
C SER A 146 -2.60 -2.89 3.11
N PHE A 147 -2.71 -1.70 3.71
CA PHE A 147 -2.12 -0.49 3.16
C PHE A 147 -1.15 0.06 4.21
N VAL A 148 0.13 0.16 3.85
CA VAL A 148 1.17 0.69 4.75
C VAL A 148 1.79 1.90 4.09
N LEU A 149 1.79 3.03 4.78
CA LEU A 149 2.37 4.28 4.32
C LEU A 149 3.57 4.65 5.19
N PHE A 150 4.74 4.79 4.57
CA PHE A 150 5.92 5.43 5.13
C PHE A 150 6.00 6.86 4.60
N ASP A 151 5.58 7.84 5.42
CA ASP A 151 5.58 9.26 5.06
C ASP A 151 6.94 9.89 5.36
N GLU A 152 7.41 10.82 4.53
CA GLU A 152 8.69 11.53 4.67
C GLU A 152 9.92 10.60 4.84
N ILE A 153 10.05 9.60 3.96
CA ILE A 153 11.07 8.55 4.09
C ILE A 153 12.52 9.08 4.15
N GLU A 154 12.78 10.28 3.63
CA GLU A 154 14.09 10.94 3.74
C GLU A 154 14.52 11.27 5.18
N LYS A 155 13.59 11.22 6.14
CA LYS A 155 13.85 11.45 7.56
C LYS A 155 14.15 10.17 8.33
N ALA A 156 13.92 9.01 7.73
CA ALA A 156 14.11 7.72 8.40
C ALA A 156 15.58 7.49 8.79
N SER A 157 15.79 6.88 9.97
CA SER A 157 17.09 6.33 10.36
C SER A 157 17.55 5.18 9.46
N ASP A 158 18.86 4.94 9.40
CA ASP A 158 19.44 3.80 8.66
C ASP A 158 18.84 2.45 9.09
N ALA A 159 18.50 2.31 10.37
CA ALA A 159 17.91 1.09 10.87
C ALA A 159 16.48 0.88 10.34
N LEU A 160 15.69 1.96 10.16
CA LEU A 160 14.36 1.89 9.54
C LEU A 160 14.49 1.59 8.04
N TRP A 161 15.47 2.19 7.36
CA TRP A 161 15.78 1.86 5.96
C TRP A 161 16.12 0.39 5.76
N ASN A 162 16.99 -0.18 6.59
CA ASN A 162 17.37 -1.60 6.51
C ASN A 162 16.19 -2.53 6.75
N LEU A 163 15.33 -2.21 7.72
CA LEU A 163 14.09 -2.94 7.97
C LEU A 163 13.18 -2.91 6.74
N LEU A 164 12.94 -1.72 6.18
CA LEU A 164 12.10 -1.52 5.02
C LEU A 164 12.64 -2.27 3.80
N LEU A 165 13.94 -2.18 3.51
CA LEU A 165 14.58 -2.92 2.41
C LEU A 165 14.37 -4.45 2.56
N GLY A 166 14.47 -4.97 3.79
CA GLY A 166 14.18 -6.38 4.07
C GLY A 166 12.74 -6.76 3.74
N ILE A 167 11.76 -5.91 4.07
CA ILE A 167 10.34 -6.12 3.74
C ILE A 167 10.14 -6.07 2.22
N LEU A 168 10.72 -5.09 1.53
CA LEU A 168 10.55 -4.92 0.09
C LEU A 168 11.13 -6.11 -0.71
N ASP A 169 12.21 -6.74 -0.21
CA ASP A 169 12.85 -7.88 -0.88
C ASP A 169 12.13 -9.21 -0.58
N LYS A 170 11.86 -9.49 0.71
CA LYS A 170 11.40 -10.81 1.20
C LYS A 170 9.92 -10.87 1.53
N GLY A 171 9.21 -9.74 1.54
CA GLY A 171 7.82 -9.63 1.96
C GLY A 171 7.55 -10.12 3.37
N THR A 172 8.57 -10.18 4.23
CA THR A 172 8.43 -10.63 5.61
C THR A 172 9.23 -9.77 6.56
N LEU A 173 8.73 -9.63 7.78
CA LEU A 173 9.38 -8.92 8.89
C LEU A 173 9.46 -9.84 10.10
N THR A 174 10.54 -9.76 10.88
CA THR A 174 10.64 -10.43 12.19
C THR A 174 10.49 -9.38 13.28
N LEU A 175 9.52 -9.57 14.17
CA LEU A 175 9.25 -8.71 15.31
C LEU A 175 10.28 -8.95 16.42
N GLY A 176 10.35 -8.03 17.39
CA GLY A 176 11.25 -8.14 18.55
C GLY A 176 11.00 -9.40 19.39
N ASP A 177 9.78 -9.94 19.38
CA ASP A 177 9.40 -11.19 20.02
C ASP A 177 9.64 -12.45 19.17
N ASN A 178 10.35 -12.32 18.05
CA ASN A 178 10.66 -13.35 17.05
C ASN A 178 9.46 -13.87 16.24
N ARG A 179 8.27 -13.30 16.35
CA ARG A 179 7.16 -13.63 15.43
C ARG A 179 7.45 -13.07 14.04
N LYS A 180 7.04 -13.81 13.00
CA LYS A 180 7.09 -13.35 11.62
C LYS A 180 5.79 -12.66 11.22
N VAL A 181 5.91 -11.61 10.43
CA VAL A 181 4.80 -10.90 9.80
C VAL A 181 4.92 -11.05 8.29
N ASP A 182 3.80 -11.36 7.64
CA ASP A 182 3.68 -11.51 6.19
C ASP A 182 3.11 -10.23 5.57
N PHE A 183 3.86 -9.70 4.59
CA PHE A 183 3.49 -8.54 3.78
C PHE A 183 3.01 -8.93 2.38
N SER A 184 2.82 -10.24 2.09
CA SER A 184 2.40 -10.71 0.75
C SER A 184 1.06 -10.15 0.26
N ARG A 185 0.24 -9.62 1.18
CA ARG A 185 -1.04 -8.96 0.90
C ARG A 185 -1.02 -7.46 1.15
N THR A 186 0.17 -6.85 1.11
CA THR A 186 0.34 -5.44 1.46
C THR A 186 0.68 -4.61 0.22
N LEU A 187 0.00 -3.48 0.07
CA LEU A 187 0.43 -2.37 -0.76
C LEU A 187 1.26 -1.42 0.10
N ILE A 188 2.53 -1.25 -0.24
CA ILE A 188 3.47 -0.39 0.49
C ILE A 188 3.63 0.91 -0.29
N PHE A 189 3.39 2.02 0.39
CA PHE A 189 3.54 3.37 -0.15
C PHE A 189 4.63 4.09 0.63
N LEU A 190 5.51 4.75 -0.10
CA LEU A 190 6.54 5.63 0.44
C LEU A 190 6.31 7.02 -0.15
N THR A 191 6.48 8.05 0.65
CA THR A 191 6.48 9.42 0.15
C THR A 191 7.80 10.09 0.48
N SER A 192 8.21 11.02 -0.37
CA SER A 192 9.32 11.90 -0.07
C SER A 192 9.08 13.30 -0.61
N ASN A 193 9.58 14.29 0.14
CA ASN A 193 9.63 15.67 -0.31
C ASN A 193 10.94 15.99 -1.07
N LEU A 194 11.83 15.00 -1.21
CA LEU A 194 13.03 15.06 -2.06
C LEU A 194 12.61 15.08 -3.54
N GLY A 195 12.38 16.28 -4.05
CA GLY A 195 11.91 16.53 -5.42
C GLY A 195 11.71 18.00 -5.73
N ARG A 196 11.64 18.86 -4.69
CA ARG A 196 11.55 20.33 -4.80
C ARG A 196 12.64 20.95 -5.68
N THR A 197 13.84 20.38 -5.70
CA THR A 197 15.01 21.00 -6.35
C THR A 197 15.32 20.39 -7.73
N ALA A 198 15.00 19.12 -7.96
CA ALA A 198 15.41 18.40 -9.17
C ALA A 198 14.46 18.61 -10.37
N ILE A 199 13.15 18.70 -10.14
CA ILE A 199 12.16 18.76 -11.22
C ILE A 199 12.13 20.13 -11.95
N PRO A 200 12.23 21.29 -11.27
CA PRO A 200 12.29 22.58 -11.98
C PRO A 200 13.56 22.73 -12.82
N PHE A 201 14.65 22.07 -12.44
CA PHE A 201 15.93 22.12 -13.14
C PHE A 201 15.96 21.21 -14.38
N LEU A 202 15.32 20.04 -14.31
CA LEU A 202 15.19 19.12 -15.45
C LEU A 202 14.24 19.63 -16.54
N TRP A 203 13.23 20.45 -16.21
CA TRP A 203 12.38 21.09 -17.22
C TRP A 203 13.09 22.21 -18.01
N ARG A 204 14.14 22.83 -17.44
CA ARG A 204 14.88 23.94 -18.08
C ARG A 204 15.97 23.51 -19.06
N ARG A 205 16.43 22.26 -19.02
CA ARG A 205 17.35 21.73 -20.05
C ARG A 205 16.55 20.92 -21.04
N GLY A 206 16.03 21.64 -22.03
CA GLY A 206 15.30 21.07 -23.16
C GLY A 206 15.99 19.84 -23.73
N TRP A 207 15.21 18.78 -23.86
CA TRP A 207 15.48 17.70 -24.79
C TRP A 207 15.55 18.34 -26.19
N LYS A 208 16.74 18.37 -26.78
CA LYS A 208 16.91 18.41 -28.23
C LYS A 208 17.08 16.98 -28.71
#